data_AF-A0A830BEL3-F1
#
_entry.id   AF-A0A830BEL3-F1
#
_cell.length_a   1.000
_cell.length_b   1.000
_cell.length_c   1.000
_cell.angle_alpha   90.00
_cell.angle_beta   90.00
_cell.angle_gamma   90.00
#
_symmetry.space_group_name_H-M   'P 1'
#
loop_
_entity.id
_entity.type
_entity.pdbx_description
1 polymer ?
#
loop_
_entity_poly.entity_id
_entity_poly.type
_entity_poly.pdbx_seq_one_letter_code
_entity_poly.pdbx_strand_id
1 'polypeptide(L)'
;MAAPNDTYEIEGVSFWVVLDFVIPNIKTTRDYVALIKRMRCDLGIQIGNMTMVRPVDENDKRTFYGIKFQNDGEDLYVAYRRKDLYLNGFLTVEKKEGEEKETKQWLELKETKEQTENTIPGSKLINMTMDYRDMGSGKTTLGAQDALAKCVTSSIGVKADQLNYRKHEEVARHLMTLVTTTSVALQFNHVTDFMGTLFTEYPYSMSAPSWLRNLVLVWGTLSKLALKYKDAANDSEVKELSKIAAIVVYDLKENKEVVIKTVGDVKSALGMLMYAEVGEDKTEGGTGESSGTKKQMELGAIAVLPELLNQSLDIESSSHIQDYWP
;
A
#
# COMPACT_ATOMS: atom_id res chain seq x y z
N MET A 1 -3.73 1.99 27.70
CA MET A 1 -4.40 2.54 26.51
C MET A 1 -4.22 4.05 26.55
N ALA A 2 -3.38 4.62 25.69
CA ALA A 2 -3.21 6.06 25.60
C ALA A 2 -4.46 6.69 24.95
N ALA A 3 -4.83 7.90 25.38
CA ALA A 3 -5.99 8.63 24.88
C ALA A 3 -5.79 9.07 23.41
N PRO A 4 -6.86 9.21 22.60
CA PRO A 4 -6.77 9.57 21.20
C PRO A 4 -6.74 11.10 21.07
N ASN A 5 -5.58 11.73 21.19
CA ASN A 5 -5.39 13.15 20.81
C ASN A 5 -3.94 13.55 20.52
N ASP A 6 -2.98 12.64 20.59
CA ASP A 6 -1.59 12.97 20.25
C ASP A 6 -1.42 12.92 18.72
N THR A 7 -1.80 14.00 18.04
CA THR A 7 -1.34 14.24 16.67
C THR A 7 0.14 14.63 16.71
N TYR A 8 0.96 13.93 15.94
CA TYR A 8 2.37 14.24 15.79
C TYR A 8 2.54 15.27 14.69
N GLU A 9 3.32 16.32 14.91
CA GLU A 9 3.63 17.32 13.88
C GLU A 9 5.07 17.16 13.41
N ILE A 10 5.27 16.95 12.11
CA ILE A 10 6.60 16.87 11.50
C ILE A 10 6.63 17.86 10.33
N GLU A 11 7.41 18.93 10.50
CA GLU A 11 7.60 19.97 9.48
C GLU A 11 6.27 20.52 8.94
N GLY A 12 5.34 20.86 9.84
CA GLY A 12 4.04 21.44 9.50
C GLY A 12 2.97 20.45 9.02
N VAL A 13 3.26 19.14 9.05
CA VAL A 13 2.32 18.08 8.68
C VAL A 13 1.87 17.33 9.92
N SER A 14 0.56 17.26 10.13
CA SER A 14 -0.05 16.52 11.24
C SER A 14 -0.27 15.06 10.88
N PHE A 15 0.21 14.17 11.74
CA PHE A 15 0.08 12.73 11.65
C PHE A 15 -0.76 12.22 12.81
N TRP A 16 -1.67 11.30 12.51
CA TRP A 16 -2.41 10.59 13.55
C TRP A 16 -1.50 9.66 14.37
N VAL A 17 -0.53 9.04 13.69
CA VAL A 17 0.51 8.20 14.30
C VAL A 17 1.75 8.23 13.41
N VAL A 18 2.93 8.09 14.01
CA VAL A 18 4.19 7.87 13.29
C VAL A 18 4.76 6.54 13.75
N LEU A 19 4.96 5.64 12.80
CA LEU A 19 5.44 4.28 13.04
C LEU A 19 6.93 4.20 12.71
N ASP A 20 7.73 3.66 13.62
CA ASP A 20 9.16 3.47 13.39
C ASP A 20 9.43 2.17 12.63
N PHE A 21 10.17 2.27 11.52
CA PHE A 21 10.72 1.16 10.76
C PHE A 21 12.26 1.23 10.83
N VAL A 22 12.83 0.58 11.83
CA VAL A 22 14.29 0.55 12.04
C VAL A 22 14.89 -0.62 11.27
N ILE A 23 15.48 -0.34 10.09
CA ILE A 23 15.98 -1.36 9.17
C ILE A 23 16.97 -2.32 9.86
N PRO A 24 17.98 -1.83 10.61
CA PRO A 24 18.92 -2.71 11.28
C PRO A 24 18.29 -3.64 12.32
N ASN A 25 17.09 -3.37 12.83
CA ASN A 25 16.45 -4.19 13.87
C ASN A 25 15.76 -5.44 13.31
N ILE A 26 15.59 -5.57 11.99
CA ILE A 26 14.87 -6.69 11.37
C ILE A 26 15.82 -7.83 11.04
N LYS A 27 16.17 -8.66 12.03
CA LYS A 27 17.18 -9.71 11.84
C LYS A 27 16.61 -11.03 11.32
N THR A 28 15.31 -11.25 11.49
CA THR A 28 14.63 -12.49 11.08
C THR A 28 13.28 -12.21 10.42
N THR A 29 12.77 -13.18 9.64
CA THR A 29 11.41 -13.17 9.10
C THR A 29 10.37 -12.86 10.21
N ARG A 30 10.61 -13.37 11.42
CA ARG A 30 9.73 -13.14 12.57
C ARG A 30 9.73 -11.68 13.02
N ASP A 31 10.87 -11.00 13.01
CA ASP A 31 10.97 -9.59 13.41
C ASP A 31 10.18 -8.70 12.45
N TYR A 32 10.29 -8.96 11.14
CA TYR A 32 9.53 -8.26 10.12
C TYR A 32 8.02 -8.49 10.28
N VAL A 33 7.60 -9.76 10.39
CA VAL A 33 6.17 -10.11 10.57
C VAL A 33 5.62 -9.47 11.86
N ALA A 34 6.39 -9.47 12.94
CA ALA A 34 5.99 -8.84 14.20
C ALA A 34 5.86 -7.32 14.08
N LEU A 35 6.78 -6.67 13.37
CA LEU A 35 6.72 -5.23 13.07
C LEU A 35 5.43 -4.91 12.30
N ILE A 36 5.19 -5.58 11.18
CA ILE A 36 3.99 -5.34 10.36
C ILE A 36 2.71 -5.60 11.16
N LYS A 37 2.64 -6.70 11.92
CA LYS A 37 1.47 -6.97 12.79
C LYS A 37 1.24 -5.88 13.84
N ARG A 38 2.30 -5.38 14.47
CA ARG A 38 2.20 -4.25 15.40
C ARG A 38 1.66 -3.00 14.71
N MET A 39 2.22 -2.66 13.54
CA MET A 39 1.76 -1.52 12.75
C MET A 39 0.27 -1.63 12.37
N ARG A 40 -0.22 -2.84 12.04
CA ARG A 40 -1.66 -3.07 11.81
C ARG A 40 -2.51 -2.77 13.04
N CYS A 41 -2.06 -3.17 14.23
CA CYS A 41 -2.74 -2.87 15.49
C CYS A 41 -2.75 -1.36 15.78
N ASP A 42 -1.65 -0.67 15.47
CA ASP A 42 -1.54 0.78 15.69
C ASP A 42 -2.40 1.59 14.68
N LEU A 43 -2.58 1.07 13.46
CA LEU A 43 -3.33 1.75 12.38
C LEU A 43 -4.80 1.39 12.30
N GLY A 44 -5.17 0.18 12.72
CA GLY A 44 -6.47 -0.41 12.50
C GLY A 44 -7.34 -0.50 13.74
N ILE A 45 -8.60 -0.87 13.51
CA ILE A 45 -9.51 -1.34 14.56
C ILE A 45 -9.76 -2.82 14.29
N GLN A 46 -9.64 -3.64 15.32
CA GLN A 46 -9.96 -5.05 15.23
C GLN A 46 -11.48 -5.26 15.24
N ILE A 47 -12.01 -5.94 14.23
CA ILE A 47 -13.41 -6.38 14.15
C ILE A 47 -13.42 -7.91 14.01
N GLY A 48 -13.75 -8.58 15.11
CA GLY A 48 -13.61 -10.04 15.20
C GLY A 48 -12.16 -10.46 14.99
N ASN A 49 -11.93 -11.35 14.01
CA ASN A 49 -10.60 -11.83 13.65
C ASN A 49 -9.91 -11.00 12.56
N MET A 50 -10.53 -9.91 12.10
CA MET A 50 -10.02 -9.08 11.01
C MET A 50 -9.59 -7.71 11.54
N THR A 51 -8.59 -7.11 10.91
CA THR A 51 -8.19 -5.72 11.18
C THR A 51 -8.71 -4.83 10.07
N MET A 52 -9.45 -3.78 10.41
CA MET A 52 -9.94 -2.81 9.44
C MET A 52 -9.17 -1.51 9.56
N VAL A 53 -8.84 -0.91 8.43
CA VAL A 53 -8.38 0.48 8.38
C VAL A 53 -9.53 1.35 8.85
N ARG A 54 -9.31 2.19 9.87
CA ARG A 54 -10.37 3.08 10.36
C ARG A 54 -10.65 4.16 9.30
N PRO A 55 -11.91 4.38 8.91
CA PRO A 55 -12.24 5.50 8.03
C PRO A 55 -11.93 6.81 8.77
N VAL A 56 -11.40 7.76 8.03
CA VAL A 56 -11.48 9.17 8.40
C VAL A 56 -12.78 9.69 7.79
N ASP A 57 -13.32 10.80 8.30
CA ASP A 57 -14.34 11.56 7.56
C ASP A 57 -13.92 11.62 6.08
N GLU A 58 -14.79 11.23 5.15
CA GLU A 58 -14.48 11.17 3.72
C GLU A 58 -14.04 12.54 3.17
N ASN A 59 -14.41 13.61 3.87
CA ASN A 59 -14.01 14.98 3.57
C ASN A 59 -12.62 15.35 4.11
N ASP A 60 -12.06 14.56 5.04
CA ASP A 60 -10.75 14.80 5.63
C ASP A 60 -9.65 14.08 4.84
N LYS A 61 -9.26 14.73 3.73
CA LYS A 61 -8.10 14.34 2.92
C LYS A 61 -6.75 14.58 3.61
N ARG A 62 -6.72 15.18 4.81
CA ARG A 62 -5.50 15.68 5.46
C ARG A 62 -5.07 14.83 6.66
N THR A 63 -5.69 13.68 6.88
CA THR A 63 -5.24 12.75 7.91
C THR A 63 -4.25 11.74 7.33
N PHE A 64 -3.01 11.86 7.80
CA PHE A 64 -1.92 10.96 7.45
C PHE A 64 -1.55 10.05 8.62
N TYR A 65 -0.97 8.90 8.31
CA TYR A 65 -0.03 8.26 9.22
C TYR A 65 1.37 8.34 8.60
N GLY A 66 2.37 8.45 9.47
CA GLY A 66 3.76 8.50 9.10
C GLY A 66 4.41 7.14 9.25
N ILE A 67 5.34 6.81 8.36
CA ILE A 67 6.37 5.81 8.66
C ILE A 67 7.71 6.52 8.64
N LYS A 68 8.47 6.35 9.72
CA LYS A 68 9.85 6.80 9.85
C LYS A 68 10.78 5.62 9.55
N PHE A 69 11.36 5.59 8.36
CA PHE A 69 12.38 4.61 8.00
C PHE A 69 13.73 5.06 8.52
N GLN A 70 14.40 4.22 9.31
CA GLN A 70 15.67 4.54 9.94
C GLN A 70 16.77 3.58 9.46
N ASN A 71 17.86 4.15 8.95
CA ASN A 71 19.06 3.40 8.55
C ASN A 71 20.33 4.19 8.81
N ASP A 72 21.28 3.62 9.56
CA ASP A 72 22.62 4.20 9.79
C ASP A 72 22.64 5.69 10.20
N GLY A 73 21.67 6.10 11.01
CA GLY A 73 21.52 7.49 11.49
C GLY A 73 20.77 8.42 10.55
N GLU A 74 20.33 7.93 9.39
CA GLU A 74 19.44 8.63 8.47
C GLU A 74 17.97 8.26 8.73
N ASP A 75 17.12 9.29 8.68
CA ASP A 75 15.68 9.18 8.91
C ASP A 75 14.92 9.68 7.66
N LEU A 76 14.14 8.79 7.02
CA LEU A 76 13.20 9.15 5.97
C LEU A 76 11.78 9.08 6.52
N TYR A 77 11.08 10.22 6.56
CA TYR A 77 9.67 10.27 6.91
C TYR A 77 8.81 10.17 5.67
N VAL A 78 7.83 9.27 5.71
CA VAL A 78 6.94 8.98 4.60
C VAL A 78 5.50 9.13 5.06
N ALA A 79 4.73 9.94 4.35
CA ALA A 79 3.33 10.20 4.64
C ALA A 79 2.45 9.29 3.79
N TYR A 80 1.60 8.53 4.48
CA TYR A 80 0.59 7.68 3.88
C TYR A 80 -0.79 8.17 4.25
N ARG A 81 -1.69 8.15 3.27
CA ARG A 81 -3.08 8.52 3.47
C ARG A 81 -3.77 7.45 4.31
N ARG A 82 -4.42 7.85 5.39
CA ARG A 82 -5.00 6.89 6.34
C ARG A 82 -6.11 6.02 5.75
N LYS A 83 -6.97 6.58 4.90
CA LYS A 83 -8.18 5.87 4.42
C LYS A 83 -7.87 4.62 3.59
N ASP A 84 -6.74 4.62 2.86
CA ASP A 84 -6.41 3.59 1.87
C ASP A 84 -4.93 3.19 1.88
N LEU A 85 -4.14 3.71 2.81
CA LEU A 85 -2.72 3.40 2.96
C LEU A 85 -1.88 3.79 1.73
N TYR A 86 -2.37 4.65 0.84
CA TYR A 86 -1.59 5.10 -0.31
C TYR A 86 -0.47 6.05 0.11
N LEU A 87 0.71 5.88 -0.49
CA LEU A 87 1.81 6.81 -0.34
C LEU A 87 1.43 8.17 -0.93
N ASN A 88 1.49 9.21 -0.11
CA ASN A 88 1.13 10.56 -0.52
C ASN A 88 2.36 11.46 -0.67
N GLY A 89 3.39 11.26 0.14
CA GLY A 89 4.62 12.05 0.04
C GLY A 89 5.72 11.57 0.96
N PHE A 90 6.89 12.20 0.85
CA PHE A 90 8.04 11.92 1.71
C PHE A 90 8.83 13.20 2.01
N LEU A 91 9.47 13.23 3.17
CA LEU A 91 10.27 14.36 3.63
C LEU A 91 11.69 14.20 3.11
N THR A 92 12.15 15.16 2.32
CA THR A 92 13.56 15.27 1.91
C THR A 92 14.29 16.26 2.82
N VAL A 93 15.57 15.99 3.06
CA VAL A 93 16.48 16.88 3.76
C VAL A 93 17.60 17.28 2.80
N GLU A 94 17.80 18.58 2.61
CA GLU A 94 18.91 19.14 1.85
C GLU A 94 19.93 19.74 2.80
N LYS A 95 21.18 19.30 2.65
CA LYS A 95 22.34 19.91 3.30
C LYS A 95 23.21 20.53 2.22
N LYS A 96 23.38 21.84 2.26
CA LYS A 96 24.32 22.52 1.35
C LYS A 96 25.72 22.40 1.93
N GLU A 97 26.68 22.14 1.05
CA GLU A 97 28.09 22.05 1.42
C GLU A 97 28.55 23.38 2.04
N GLY A 98 29.04 23.34 3.28
CA GLY A 98 29.47 24.52 4.03
C GLY A 98 28.36 25.27 4.80
N GLU A 99 27.10 24.85 4.73
CA GLU A 99 26.03 25.39 5.58
C GLU A 99 25.76 24.47 6.79
N GLU A 100 25.71 25.04 8.00
CA GLU A 100 25.29 24.29 9.21
C GLU A 100 23.79 23.98 9.20
N LYS A 101 23.00 24.73 8.43
CA LYS A 101 21.53 24.66 8.48
C LYS A 101 21.00 23.72 7.40
N GLU A 102 20.33 22.66 7.84
CA GLU A 102 19.62 21.74 6.96
C GLU A 102 18.25 22.32 6.58
N THR A 103 17.87 22.18 5.31
CA THR A 103 16.55 22.57 4.81
C THR A 103 15.72 21.32 4.60
N LYS A 104 14.52 21.28 5.19
CA LYS A 104 13.59 20.15 5.05
C LYS A 104 12.41 20.55 4.16
N GLN A 105 11.97 19.65 3.30
CA GLN A 105 10.83 19.90 2.41
C GLN A 105 10.04 18.62 2.17
N TRP A 106 8.71 18.71 2.27
CA TRP A 106 7.84 17.63 1.83
C TRP A 106 7.72 17.61 0.32
N LEU A 107 7.94 16.44 -0.28
CA LEU A 107 7.63 16.17 -1.68
C LEU A 107 6.35 15.34 -1.75
N GLU A 108 5.39 15.79 -2.55
CA GLU A 108 4.07 15.18 -2.64
C GLU A 108 3.83 14.58 -4.04
N LEU A 109 3.36 13.34 -4.05
CA LEU A 109 2.91 12.65 -5.26
C LEU A 109 1.50 13.12 -5.62
N LYS A 110 1.19 13.16 -6.90
CA LYS A 110 -0.14 13.53 -7.38
C LYS A 110 -1.11 12.35 -7.32
N GLU A 111 -2.32 12.56 -6.83
CA GLU A 111 -3.45 11.66 -6.97
C GLU A 111 -3.87 11.50 -8.45
N THR A 112 -3.87 12.60 -9.22
CA THR A 112 -4.16 12.60 -10.66
C THR A 112 -3.12 13.41 -11.44
N LYS A 113 -2.97 13.15 -12.75
CA LYS A 113 -1.98 13.87 -13.56
C LYS A 113 -2.23 15.38 -13.59
N GLU A 114 -3.50 15.77 -13.47
CA GLU A 114 -4.02 17.13 -13.50
C GLU A 114 -4.01 17.82 -12.12
N GLN A 115 -3.63 17.13 -11.03
CA GLN A 115 -3.61 17.75 -9.71
C GLN A 115 -2.62 18.93 -9.66
N THR A 116 -3.14 20.07 -9.20
CA THR A 116 -2.38 21.32 -9.00
C THR A 116 -2.33 21.77 -7.56
N GLU A 117 -3.22 21.28 -6.69
CA GLU A 117 -3.29 21.65 -5.28
C GLU A 117 -2.60 20.60 -4.41
N ASN A 118 -1.89 21.05 -3.37
CA ASN A 118 -1.27 20.17 -2.39
C ASN A 118 -2.28 19.68 -1.34
N THR A 119 -2.17 18.42 -0.96
CA THR A 119 -2.86 17.82 0.17
C THR A 119 -2.02 17.88 1.45
N ILE A 120 -0.69 17.82 1.32
CA ILE A 120 0.28 18.02 2.39
C ILE A 120 0.61 19.52 2.46
N PRO A 121 0.28 20.23 3.56
CA PRO A 121 0.57 21.66 3.68
C PRO A 121 2.06 21.98 3.48
N GLY A 122 2.36 22.99 2.66
CA GLY A 122 3.74 23.43 2.40
C GLY A 122 4.60 22.47 1.58
N SER A 123 4.03 21.37 1.06
CA SER A 123 4.75 20.43 0.21
C SER A 123 4.95 20.97 -1.21
N LYS A 124 5.84 20.33 -1.98
CA LYS A 124 6.03 20.58 -3.41
C LYS A 124 5.56 19.37 -4.20
N LEU A 125 4.60 19.56 -5.11
CA LEU A 125 4.16 18.50 -6.01
C LEU A 125 5.31 18.09 -6.93
N ILE A 126 5.55 16.78 -7.00
CA ILE A 126 6.43 16.17 -7.99
C ILE A 126 5.59 15.59 -9.11
N ASN A 127 6.12 15.55 -10.34
CA ASN A 127 5.38 15.04 -11.49
C ASN A 127 5.35 13.51 -11.53
N MET A 128 4.85 12.90 -10.47
CA MET A 128 4.71 11.46 -10.26
C MET A 128 3.34 11.22 -9.63
N THR A 129 2.60 10.24 -10.11
CA THR A 129 1.29 9.92 -9.53
C THR A 129 1.43 8.86 -8.43
N MET A 130 0.48 8.84 -7.50
CA MET A 130 0.36 7.83 -6.45
C MET A 130 -0.07 6.45 -7.00
N ASP A 131 -0.34 6.35 -8.30
CA ASP A 131 -0.82 5.13 -8.94
C ASP A 131 0.34 4.13 -9.12
N TYR A 132 0.19 2.95 -8.54
CA TYR A 132 1.10 1.81 -8.69
C TYR A 132 1.37 1.43 -10.14
N ARG A 133 0.45 1.75 -11.08
CA ARG A 133 0.63 1.53 -12.52
C ARG A 133 1.67 2.49 -13.11
N ASP A 134 1.68 3.74 -12.66
CA ASP A 134 2.59 4.78 -13.13
C ASP A 134 3.96 4.71 -12.42
N MET A 135 4.01 4.14 -11.21
CA MET A 135 5.26 3.94 -10.45
C MET A 135 6.10 2.73 -10.91
N GLY A 136 5.71 2.04 -11.98
CA GLY A 136 6.58 1.14 -12.75
C GLY A 136 6.27 -0.35 -12.59
N SER A 137 5.52 -0.89 -13.55
CA SER A 137 5.33 -2.33 -13.75
C SER A 137 6.63 -3.00 -14.23
N GLY A 138 7.37 -3.64 -13.31
CA GLY A 138 8.43 -4.60 -13.65
C GLY A 138 9.86 -4.26 -13.22
N LYS A 139 10.12 -3.04 -12.71
CA LYS A 139 11.45 -2.66 -12.20
C LYS A 139 11.50 -2.46 -10.68
N THR A 140 10.38 -2.62 -9.99
CA THR A 140 10.36 -2.53 -8.52
C THR A 140 11.29 -3.58 -7.96
N THR A 141 12.30 -3.13 -7.22
CA THR A 141 13.27 -4.00 -6.59
C THR A 141 12.77 -4.33 -5.20
N LEU A 142 12.36 -5.57 -4.98
CA LEU A 142 12.17 -6.12 -3.65
C LEU A 142 13.52 -6.67 -3.21
N GLY A 143 13.89 -6.59 -1.95
CA GLY A 143 15.19 -7.14 -1.59
C GLY A 143 15.51 -7.07 -0.12
N ALA A 144 16.68 -7.65 0.17
CA ALA A 144 17.39 -7.60 1.44
C ALA A 144 17.47 -6.19 2.03
N GLN A 145 17.83 -6.10 3.31
CA GLN A 145 17.96 -4.86 4.07
C GLN A 145 18.66 -3.72 3.30
N ASP A 146 19.71 -4.04 2.54
CA ASP A 146 20.49 -3.10 1.73
C ASP A 146 19.67 -2.38 0.66
N ALA A 147 18.70 -3.05 0.03
CA ALA A 147 17.85 -2.43 -0.97
C ALA A 147 16.97 -1.35 -0.32
N LEU A 148 16.40 -1.65 0.84
CA LEU A 148 15.59 -0.70 1.60
C LEU A 148 16.44 0.44 2.17
N ALA A 149 17.65 0.14 2.66
CA ALA A 149 18.63 1.13 3.10
C ALA A 149 18.99 2.12 1.98
N LYS A 150 19.28 1.61 0.77
CA LYS A 150 19.50 2.44 -0.42
C LYS A 150 18.30 3.31 -0.78
N CYS A 151 17.08 2.80 -0.60
CA CYS A 151 15.87 3.59 -0.83
C CYS A 151 15.78 4.78 0.13
N VAL A 152 16.11 4.56 1.42
CA VAL A 152 16.16 5.63 2.44
C VAL A 152 17.19 6.68 2.05
N THR A 153 18.44 6.26 1.87
CA THR A 153 19.57 7.17 1.60
C THR A 153 19.40 7.94 0.29
N SER A 154 18.89 7.29 -0.77
CA SER A 154 18.74 7.91 -2.09
C SER A 154 17.52 8.83 -2.20
N SER A 155 16.55 8.71 -1.28
CA SER A 155 15.38 9.59 -1.22
C SER A 155 15.68 10.89 -0.47
N ILE A 156 16.71 10.89 0.38
CA ILE A 156 17.24 12.09 1.03
C ILE A 156 17.98 12.95 -0.01
N GLY A 157 17.80 14.26 0.05
CA GLY A 157 18.42 15.21 -0.88
C GLY A 157 17.77 15.29 -2.27
N VAL A 158 16.66 14.58 -2.51
CA VAL A 158 15.89 14.72 -3.75
C VAL A 158 15.31 16.14 -3.81
N LYS A 159 15.47 16.81 -4.95
CA LYS A 159 14.86 18.12 -5.22
C LYS A 159 13.84 18.02 -6.33
N ALA A 160 12.64 18.55 -6.11
CA ALA A 160 11.54 18.45 -7.07
C ALA A 160 11.86 19.07 -8.44
N ASP A 161 12.66 20.13 -8.50
CA ASP A 161 13.09 20.81 -9.72
C ASP A 161 14.27 20.12 -10.44
N GLN A 162 14.90 19.13 -9.80
CA GLN A 162 16.03 18.36 -10.36
C GLN A 162 15.65 16.94 -10.78
N LEU A 163 14.36 16.60 -10.75
CA LEU A 163 13.83 15.32 -11.21
C LEU A 163 13.80 15.27 -12.75
N ASN A 164 14.96 15.04 -13.36
CA ASN A 164 15.02 14.60 -14.75
C ASN A 164 14.45 13.17 -14.89
N TYR A 165 14.21 12.73 -16.13
CA TYR A 165 13.62 11.42 -16.42
C TYR A 165 14.29 10.26 -15.67
N ARG A 166 15.63 10.22 -15.64
CA ARG A 166 16.39 9.13 -15.01
C ARG A 166 16.26 9.14 -13.49
N LYS A 167 16.39 10.32 -12.86
CA LYS A 167 16.25 10.45 -11.40
C LYS A 167 14.80 10.20 -10.96
N HIS A 168 13.84 10.58 -11.81
CA HIS A 168 12.42 10.27 -11.61
C HIS A 168 12.16 8.75 -11.57
N GLU A 169 12.66 7.99 -12.56
CA GLU A 169 12.53 6.52 -12.56
C GLU A 169 13.20 5.85 -11.35
N GLU A 170 14.34 6.40 -10.89
CA GLU A 170 15.05 5.89 -9.72
C GLU A 170 14.26 6.13 -8.43
N VAL A 171 13.77 7.35 -8.21
CA VAL A 171 12.94 7.70 -7.05
C VAL A 171 11.64 6.90 -7.05
N ALA A 172 10.96 6.79 -8.20
CA ALA A 172 9.73 5.99 -8.31
C ALA A 172 9.96 4.54 -7.86
N ARG A 173 11.08 3.94 -8.28
CA ARG A 173 11.44 2.58 -7.89
C ARG A 173 11.68 2.46 -6.38
N HIS A 174 12.40 3.40 -5.79
CA HIS A 174 12.65 3.39 -4.34
C HIS A 174 11.36 3.54 -3.54
N LEU A 175 10.48 4.45 -3.97
CA LEU A 175 9.17 4.62 -3.36
C LEU A 175 8.34 3.33 -3.46
N MET A 176 8.34 2.65 -4.61
CA MET A 176 7.66 1.36 -4.76
C MET A 176 8.20 0.27 -3.85
N THR A 177 9.53 0.23 -3.63
CA THR A 177 10.15 -0.69 -2.67
C THR A 177 9.65 -0.39 -1.25
N LEU A 178 9.63 0.88 -0.83
CA LEU A 178 9.11 1.29 0.49
C LEU A 178 7.64 0.90 0.65
N VAL A 179 6.82 1.19 -0.37
CA VAL A 179 5.39 0.94 -0.37
C VAL A 179 5.09 -0.56 -0.31
N THR A 180 5.79 -1.38 -1.10
CA THR A 180 5.58 -2.84 -1.09
C THR A 180 6.01 -3.44 0.24
N THR A 181 7.12 -2.96 0.80
CA THR A 181 7.67 -3.41 2.09
C THR A 181 6.82 -2.99 3.28
N THR A 182 5.95 -1.98 3.13
CA THR A 182 5.12 -1.47 4.23
C THR A 182 3.65 -1.51 3.90
N SER A 183 3.12 -0.55 3.13
CA SER A 183 1.69 -0.44 2.82
C SER A 183 1.10 -1.75 2.27
N VAL A 184 1.72 -2.36 1.26
CA VAL A 184 1.19 -3.63 0.69
C VAL A 184 1.32 -4.78 1.69
N ALA A 185 2.40 -4.83 2.46
CA ALA A 185 2.53 -5.81 3.54
C ALA A 185 1.47 -5.60 4.64
N LEU A 186 1.11 -4.36 4.99
CA LEU A 186 0.01 -4.08 5.91
C LEU A 186 -1.31 -4.64 5.37
N GLN A 187 -1.57 -4.47 4.08
CA GLN A 187 -2.78 -4.93 3.40
C GLN A 187 -2.90 -6.46 3.35
N PHE A 188 -1.80 -7.20 3.17
CA PHE A 188 -1.83 -8.64 2.87
C PHE A 188 -0.86 -9.49 3.71
N ASN A 189 -1.37 -10.61 4.24
CA ASN A 189 -0.55 -11.57 5.00
C ASN A 189 0.47 -12.26 4.10
N HIS A 190 0.07 -12.72 2.90
CA HIS A 190 0.99 -13.37 1.96
C HIS A 190 2.16 -12.46 1.57
N VAL A 191 1.91 -11.14 1.42
CA VAL A 191 3.00 -10.19 1.14
C VAL A 191 3.88 -9.99 2.37
N THR A 192 3.31 -9.99 3.57
CA THR A 192 4.11 -9.94 4.81
C THR A 192 5.05 -11.12 4.92
N ASP A 193 4.56 -12.34 4.70
CA ASP A 193 5.37 -13.55 4.80
C ASP A 193 6.40 -13.64 3.67
N PHE A 194 6.01 -13.28 2.45
CA PHE A 194 6.90 -13.20 1.29
C PHE A 194 8.03 -12.20 1.53
N MET A 195 7.71 -10.96 1.92
CA MET A 195 8.70 -9.92 2.18
C MET A 195 9.57 -10.26 3.39
N GLY A 196 9.02 -10.83 4.46
CA GLY A 196 9.79 -11.25 5.63
C GLY A 196 10.85 -12.29 5.27
N THR A 197 10.46 -13.29 4.48
CA THR A 197 11.39 -14.31 3.97
C THR A 197 12.45 -13.67 3.06
N LEU A 198 12.05 -12.83 2.11
CA LEU A 198 12.96 -12.14 1.21
C LEU A 198 13.96 -11.23 1.95
N PHE A 199 13.52 -10.54 3.00
CA PHE A 199 14.33 -9.57 3.73
C PHE A 199 15.47 -10.21 4.52
N THR A 200 15.28 -11.46 4.97
CA THR A 200 16.21 -12.10 5.92
C THR A 200 16.88 -13.37 5.43
N GLU A 201 16.26 -14.09 4.48
CA GLU A 201 16.77 -15.38 4.00
C GLU A 201 17.42 -15.26 2.61
N TYR A 202 17.15 -14.18 1.87
CA TYR A 202 17.69 -13.94 0.54
C TYR A 202 18.55 -12.68 0.52
N PRO A 203 19.88 -12.78 0.35
CA PRO A 203 20.77 -11.62 0.38
C PRO A 203 20.73 -10.77 -0.90
N TYR A 204 19.90 -11.14 -1.87
CA TYR A 204 19.84 -10.48 -3.17
C TYR A 204 18.51 -9.75 -3.37
N SER A 205 18.60 -8.68 -4.14
CA SER A 205 17.46 -7.97 -4.67
C SER A 205 16.80 -8.77 -5.81
N MET A 206 15.48 -8.83 -5.83
CA MET A 206 14.68 -9.43 -6.89
C MET A 206 13.66 -8.44 -7.46
N SER A 207 13.25 -8.65 -8.70
CA SER A 207 12.12 -7.89 -9.25
C SER A 207 10.81 -8.33 -8.60
N ALA A 208 9.91 -7.38 -8.37
CA ALA A 208 8.58 -7.69 -7.85
C ALA A 208 7.82 -8.62 -8.83
N PRO A 209 7.37 -9.81 -8.38
CA PRO A 209 6.60 -10.70 -9.22
C PRO A 209 5.24 -10.10 -9.61
N SER A 210 4.72 -10.48 -10.78
CA SER A 210 3.47 -9.95 -11.34
C SER A 210 2.26 -10.16 -10.42
N TRP A 211 2.25 -11.26 -9.65
CA TRP A 211 1.17 -11.57 -8.73
C TRP A 211 0.97 -10.50 -7.63
N LEU A 212 2.04 -9.85 -7.17
CA LEU A 212 1.95 -8.77 -6.16
C LEU A 212 1.12 -7.61 -6.70
N ARG A 213 1.37 -7.22 -7.95
CA ARG A 213 0.63 -6.16 -8.62
C ARG A 213 -0.85 -6.54 -8.75
N ASN A 214 -1.14 -7.76 -9.19
CA ASN A 214 -2.51 -8.24 -9.34
C ASN A 214 -3.24 -8.24 -8.00
N LEU A 215 -2.57 -8.64 -6.92
CA LEU A 215 -3.12 -8.65 -5.57
C LEU A 215 -3.46 -7.24 -5.07
N VAL A 216 -2.57 -6.25 -5.28
CA VAL A 216 -2.81 -4.85 -4.91
C VAL A 216 -4.05 -4.29 -5.62
N LEU A 217 -4.21 -4.58 -6.92
CA LEU A 217 -5.34 -4.09 -7.72
C LEU A 217 -6.70 -4.62 -7.24
N VAL A 218 -6.74 -5.77 -6.56
CA VAL A 218 -7.98 -6.39 -6.07
C VAL A 218 -8.18 -6.21 -4.56
N TRP A 219 -7.34 -5.44 -3.86
CA TRP A 219 -7.43 -5.27 -2.40
C TRP A 219 -8.82 -4.79 -1.94
N GLY A 220 -9.38 -3.79 -2.61
CA GLY A 220 -10.72 -3.26 -2.28
C GLY A 220 -11.83 -4.30 -2.50
N THR A 221 -11.73 -5.09 -3.58
CA THR A 221 -12.67 -6.19 -3.86
C THR A 221 -12.57 -7.27 -2.81
N LEU A 222 -11.36 -7.73 -2.47
CA LEU A 222 -11.14 -8.72 -1.43
C LEU A 222 -11.62 -8.23 -0.06
N SER A 223 -11.42 -6.96 0.27
CA SER A 223 -11.92 -6.35 1.51
C SER A 223 -13.45 -6.42 1.62
N LYS A 224 -14.16 -6.07 0.54
CA LYS A 224 -15.63 -6.16 0.47
C LYS A 224 -16.12 -7.60 0.61
N LEU A 225 -15.44 -8.55 -0.04
CA LEU A 225 -15.79 -9.98 0.05
C LEU A 225 -15.56 -10.52 1.47
N ALA A 226 -14.45 -10.17 2.12
CA ALA A 226 -14.18 -10.56 3.50
C ALA A 226 -15.27 -10.08 4.47
N LEU A 227 -15.77 -8.85 4.28
CA LEU A 227 -16.87 -8.30 5.07
C LEU A 227 -18.21 -8.97 4.76
N LYS A 228 -18.51 -9.18 3.47
CA LYS A 228 -19.74 -9.86 3.02
C LYS A 228 -19.85 -11.29 3.58
N TYR A 229 -18.75 -12.03 3.58
CA TYR A 229 -18.69 -13.43 4.01
C TYR A 229 -18.10 -13.59 5.43
N LYS A 230 -18.16 -12.55 6.27
CA LYS A 230 -17.55 -12.56 7.61
C LYS A 230 -18.03 -13.74 8.47
N ASP A 231 -19.32 -14.09 8.36
CA ASP A 231 -19.98 -15.15 9.14
C ASP A 231 -20.09 -16.50 8.38
N ALA A 232 -19.61 -16.56 7.14
CA ALA A 232 -19.61 -17.80 6.34
C ALA A 232 -18.46 -18.74 6.76
N ALA A 233 -18.67 -20.04 6.55
CA ALA A 233 -17.67 -21.08 6.79
C ALA A 233 -16.48 -20.92 5.84
N ASN A 234 -15.27 -21.26 6.30
CA ASN A 234 -14.03 -21.01 5.55
C ASN A 234 -13.95 -21.80 4.23
N ASP A 235 -14.54 -22.98 4.17
CA ASP A 235 -14.60 -23.84 2.99
C ASP A 235 -15.66 -23.41 1.96
N SER A 236 -16.46 -22.40 2.29
CA SER A 236 -17.47 -21.87 1.38
C SER A 236 -16.84 -21.23 0.14
N GLU A 237 -17.45 -21.48 -1.01
CA GLU A 237 -17.09 -20.84 -2.28
C GLU A 237 -17.50 -19.36 -2.29
N VAL A 238 -16.64 -18.50 -2.85
CA VAL A 238 -16.94 -17.08 -3.05
C VAL A 238 -17.36 -16.88 -4.51
N LYS A 239 -18.66 -16.87 -4.77
CA LYS A 239 -19.23 -16.84 -6.13
C LYS A 239 -18.74 -15.64 -6.97
N GLU A 240 -18.49 -14.51 -6.34
CA GLU A 240 -18.00 -13.29 -6.99
C GLU A 240 -16.58 -13.43 -7.52
N LEU A 241 -15.76 -14.34 -6.99
CA LEU A 241 -14.40 -14.57 -7.49
C LEU A 241 -14.40 -15.11 -8.93
N SER A 242 -15.48 -15.76 -9.36
CA SER A 242 -15.63 -16.22 -10.76
C SER A 242 -15.74 -15.07 -11.77
N LYS A 243 -16.03 -13.85 -11.32
CA LYS A 243 -16.19 -12.65 -12.17
C LYS A 243 -14.92 -11.81 -12.28
N ILE A 244 -13.85 -12.22 -11.61
CA ILE A 244 -12.55 -11.56 -11.65
C ILE A 244 -11.51 -12.55 -12.17
N ALA A 245 -10.41 -12.04 -12.74
CA ALA A 245 -9.28 -12.89 -13.08
C ALA A 245 -8.80 -13.66 -11.85
N ALA A 246 -8.33 -14.89 -12.05
CA ALA A 246 -7.84 -15.73 -10.97
C ALA A 246 -6.79 -14.98 -10.13
N ILE A 247 -7.04 -14.88 -8.82
CA ILE A 247 -6.09 -14.26 -7.90
C ILE A 247 -5.15 -15.35 -7.41
N VAL A 248 -3.93 -15.29 -7.92
CA VAL A 248 -2.85 -16.20 -7.53
C VAL A 248 -1.87 -15.42 -6.66
N VAL A 249 -1.41 -16.03 -5.58
CA VAL A 249 -0.32 -15.55 -4.73
C VAL A 249 0.76 -16.61 -4.66
N TYR A 250 1.98 -16.22 -4.29
CA TYR A 250 3.10 -17.16 -4.21
C TYR A 250 3.53 -17.38 -2.76
N ASP A 251 3.61 -18.65 -2.36
CA ASP A 251 4.25 -19.06 -1.11
C ASP A 251 5.72 -19.36 -1.40
N LEU A 252 6.61 -18.47 -0.92
CA LEU A 252 8.04 -18.62 -1.13
C LEU A 252 8.65 -19.79 -0.33
N LYS A 253 8.08 -20.13 0.83
CA LYS A 253 8.59 -21.21 1.69
C LYS A 253 8.26 -22.58 1.12
N GLU A 254 7.05 -22.72 0.60
CA GLU A 254 6.60 -23.95 -0.06
C GLU A 254 6.91 -23.98 -1.55
N ASN A 255 7.46 -22.89 -2.10
CA ASN A 255 7.80 -22.70 -3.50
C ASN A 255 6.63 -23.07 -4.44
N LYS A 256 5.42 -22.55 -4.13
CA LYS A 256 4.19 -22.90 -4.84
C LYS A 256 3.25 -21.71 -5.03
N GLU A 257 2.47 -21.78 -6.10
CA GLU A 257 1.34 -20.89 -6.32
C GLU A 257 0.13 -21.33 -5.50
N VAL A 258 -0.56 -20.36 -4.90
CA VAL A 258 -1.79 -20.52 -4.14
C VAL A 258 -2.88 -19.70 -4.82
N VAL A 259 -3.98 -20.33 -5.18
CA VAL A 259 -5.11 -19.66 -5.82
C VAL A 259 -6.17 -19.34 -4.77
N ILE A 260 -6.56 -18.07 -4.65
CA ILE A 260 -7.61 -17.62 -3.73
C ILE A 260 -8.96 -18.00 -4.32
N LYS A 261 -9.71 -18.90 -3.67
CA LYS A 261 -10.99 -19.44 -4.17
C LYS A 261 -12.10 -19.48 -3.11
N THR A 262 -11.73 -19.66 -1.85
CA THR A 262 -12.67 -19.86 -0.74
C THR A 262 -12.77 -18.64 0.16
N VAL A 263 -13.79 -18.60 1.02
CA VAL A 263 -13.93 -17.59 2.07
C VAL A 263 -12.70 -17.60 2.99
N GLY A 264 -12.18 -18.79 3.31
CA GLY A 264 -10.97 -18.99 4.10
C GLY A 264 -9.76 -18.33 3.44
N ASP A 265 -9.56 -18.57 2.14
CA ASP A 265 -8.43 -17.99 1.39
C ASP A 265 -8.49 -16.46 1.37
N VAL A 266 -9.69 -15.89 1.18
CA VAL A 266 -9.88 -14.43 1.19
C VAL A 266 -9.53 -13.85 2.57
N LYS A 267 -10.04 -14.46 3.65
CA LYS A 267 -9.76 -14.03 5.03
C LYS A 267 -8.29 -14.19 5.39
N SER A 268 -7.64 -15.27 4.97
CA SER A 268 -6.23 -15.52 5.24
C SER A 268 -5.30 -14.62 4.43
N ALA A 269 -5.69 -14.23 3.21
CA ALA A 269 -4.88 -13.36 2.38
C ALA A 269 -4.77 -11.93 2.92
N LEU A 270 -5.80 -11.43 3.61
CA LEU A 270 -5.89 -10.05 4.06
C LEU A 270 -5.26 -9.84 5.44
N GLY A 271 -4.34 -8.89 5.52
CA GLY A 271 -3.78 -8.37 6.76
C GLY A 271 -4.59 -7.22 7.32
N MET A 272 -5.05 -6.32 6.44
CA MET A 272 -5.96 -5.22 6.77
C MET A 272 -7.03 -5.07 5.68
N LEU A 273 -8.24 -4.74 6.09
CA LEU A 273 -9.37 -4.46 5.20
C LEU A 273 -9.47 -2.95 4.96
N MET A 274 -9.77 -2.57 3.73
CA MET A 274 -10.31 -1.24 3.46
C MET A 274 -11.67 -1.11 4.16
N TYR A 275 -11.94 0.03 4.80
CA TYR A 275 -13.29 0.30 5.29
C TYR A 275 -14.24 0.40 4.09
N ALA A 276 -15.27 -0.43 4.08
CA ALA A 276 -16.41 -0.25 3.21
C ALA A 276 -17.61 -0.08 4.15
N GLU A 277 -18.38 0.98 3.97
CA GLU A 277 -19.72 1.00 4.55
C GLU A 277 -20.43 -0.26 4.05
N VAL A 278 -20.74 -1.17 4.97
CA VAL A 278 -21.60 -2.30 4.66
C VAL A 278 -22.96 -1.66 4.44
N GLY A 279 -23.30 -1.39 3.18
CA GLY A 279 -24.61 -0.89 2.83
C GLY A 279 -25.63 -1.81 3.46
N GLU A 280 -26.40 -1.29 4.41
CA GLU A 280 -27.63 -1.94 4.81
C GLU A 280 -28.48 -2.00 3.56
N ASP A 281 -28.70 -3.22 3.05
CA ASP A 281 -29.74 -3.46 2.05
C ASP A 281 -31.02 -2.88 2.64
N LYS A 282 -31.45 -1.72 2.11
CA LYS A 282 -32.79 -1.23 2.31
C LYS A 282 -33.70 -2.27 1.68
N THR A 283 -34.19 -3.16 2.51
CA THR A 283 -35.29 -4.05 2.21
C THR A 283 -36.43 -3.19 1.68
N GLU A 284 -36.78 -3.41 0.42
CA GLU A 284 -37.91 -2.76 -0.23
C GLU A 284 -39.18 -3.04 0.57
N GLY A 285 -39.77 -1.99 1.12
CA GLY A 285 -41.04 -2.05 1.82
C GLY A 285 -41.57 -0.66 2.09
N GLY A 286 -42.54 -0.23 1.26
CA GLY A 286 -43.47 0.84 1.62
C GLY A 286 -43.34 2.11 0.79
N THR A 287 -44.31 2.26 -0.11
CA THR A 287 -44.74 3.47 -0.82
C THR A 287 -44.82 4.73 0.04
N GLY A 288 -44.36 5.86 -0.50
CA GLY A 288 -44.66 7.19 0.03
C GLY A 288 -43.82 8.29 -0.62
N GLU A 289 -44.42 9.04 -1.54
CA GLU A 289 -43.82 10.18 -2.23
C GLU A 289 -43.43 11.32 -1.26
N SER A 290 -42.24 11.92 -1.43
CA SER A 290 -42.12 13.34 -1.82
C SER A 290 -40.67 13.83 -1.81
N SER A 291 -40.32 14.44 -2.95
CA SER A 291 -39.52 15.66 -3.17
C SER A 291 -38.24 15.90 -2.34
N GLY A 292 -37.11 16.04 -3.06
CA GLY A 292 -35.90 16.67 -2.53
C GLY A 292 -34.67 16.27 -3.34
N THR A 293 -34.32 17.12 -4.30
CA THR A 293 -33.16 17.03 -5.20
C THR A 293 -31.88 16.59 -4.47
N LYS A 294 -31.45 15.33 -4.67
CA LYS A 294 -30.10 14.86 -4.32
C LYS A 294 -29.39 14.44 -5.60
N LYS A 295 -28.47 15.29 -6.06
CA LYS A 295 -27.38 14.90 -6.95
C LYS A 295 -26.47 13.96 -6.16
N GLN A 296 -26.62 12.65 -6.36
CA GLN A 296 -25.58 11.69 -5.99
C GLN A 296 -24.40 11.92 -6.93
N MET A 297 -23.29 12.43 -6.38
CA MET A 297 -21.99 12.36 -7.03
C MET A 297 -21.39 11.00 -6.68
N GLU A 298 -21.38 10.10 -7.66
CA GLU A 298 -20.58 8.89 -7.65
C GLU A 298 -19.09 9.27 -7.73
N LEU A 299 -18.35 9.17 -6.63
CA LEU A 299 -16.89 9.18 -6.66
C LEU A 299 -16.36 8.27 -5.55
N GLY A 300 -15.69 7.18 -5.94
CA GLY A 300 -14.91 6.34 -5.02
C GLY A 300 -14.85 4.85 -5.34
N ALA A 301 -15.75 4.35 -6.20
CA ALA A 301 -15.56 3.05 -6.83
C ALA A 301 -14.85 3.28 -8.16
N ILE A 302 -13.59 2.88 -8.27
CA ILE A 302 -13.02 2.59 -9.58
C ILE A 302 -13.93 1.50 -10.16
N ALA A 303 -14.78 1.88 -11.11
CA ALA A 303 -15.48 0.94 -11.96
C ALA A 303 -14.38 0.13 -12.66
N VAL A 304 -14.15 -1.09 -12.18
CA VAL A 304 -13.40 -2.08 -12.94
C VAL A 304 -14.31 -2.42 -14.11
N LEU A 305 -14.14 -1.68 -15.21
CA LEU A 305 -14.77 -2.01 -16.48
C LEU A 305 -14.32 -3.42 -16.87
N PRO A 306 -15.24 -4.39 -17.04
CA PRO A 306 -14.91 -5.76 -17.46
C PRO A 306 -14.14 -5.81 -18.79
N GLU A 307 -14.24 -4.75 -19.60
CA GLU A 307 -13.66 -4.65 -20.93
C GLU A 307 -12.13 -4.49 -20.92
N LEU A 308 -11.50 -4.10 -19.80
CA LEU A 308 -10.04 -3.97 -19.70
C LEU A 308 -9.34 -5.26 -19.24
N LEU A 309 -10.08 -6.29 -18.84
CA LEU A 309 -9.55 -7.64 -18.60
C LEU A 309 -9.44 -8.49 -19.87
N ASN A 310 -9.99 -8.00 -20.99
CA ASN A 310 -10.04 -8.72 -22.27
C ASN A 310 -8.97 -8.30 -23.29
N GLN A 311 -8.00 -7.46 -22.93
CA GLN A 311 -6.82 -7.26 -23.77
C GLN A 311 -5.82 -8.40 -23.54
N SER A 312 -6.10 -9.52 -24.20
CA SER A 312 -5.16 -10.53 -24.69
C SER A 312 -3.89 -10.75 -23.86
N LEU A 313 -3.98 -11.64 -22.87
CA LEU A 313 -2.88 -12.56 -22.65
C LEU A 313 -3.19 -13.77 -23.52
N ASP A 314 -2.57 -13.82 -24.71
CA ASP A 314 -2.30 -15.09 -25.37
C ASP A 314 -1.50 -15.92 -24.38
N ILE A 315 -2.19 -16.77 -23.63
CA ILE A 315 -1.59 -17.85 -22.86
C ILE A 315 -1.25 -18.92 -23.90
N GLU A 316 -0.20 -18.67 -24.68
CA GLU A 316 0.59 -19.80 -25.15
C GLU A 316 1.28 -20.38 -23.93
N SER A 317 0.98 -21.66 -23.69
CA SER A 317 1.66 -22.51 -22.73
C SER A 317 3.17 -22.44 -22.94
N SER A 318 3.85 -21.57 -22.21
CA SER A 318 5.30 -21.55 -22.15
C SER A 318 5.72 -22.18 -20.82
N SER A 319 6.09 -23.46 -20.94
CA SER A 319 6.83 -24.21 -19.94
C SER A 319 8.25 -23.69 -19.85
N HIS A 320 8.46 -22.45 -19.38
CA HIS A 320 9.79 -21.88 -19.14
C HIS A 320 9.84 -21.21 -17.76
N ILE A 321 9.72 -22.03 -16.70
CA ILE A 321 10.42 -21.79 -15.44
C ILE A 321 11.74 -22.56 -15.54
N GLN A 322 12.67 -22.00 -16.30
CA GLN A 322 14.11 -22.26 -16.26
C GLN A 322 14.74 -20.94 -16.70
N ASP A 323 15.82 -20.51 -16.05
CA ASP A 323 16.57 -19.27 -16.29
C ASP A 323 16.26 -18.07 -15.36
N TYR A 324 16.07 -18.32 -14.06
CA TYR A 324 16.49 -17.35 -13.03
C TYR A 324 17.03 -18.06 -11.78
N TRP A 325 18.18 -18.71 -11.92
CA TRP A 325 19.08 -19.00 -10.79
C TRP A 325 20.48 -19.35 -11.34
N PRO A 326 21.59 -18.84 -10.78
CA PRO A 326 22.94 -19.32 -11.12
C PRO A 326 23.21 -20.75 -10.65
#